data_AF-A0A953W5B8-F1
#
_entry.id   AF-A0A953W5B8-F1
#
_cell.length_a   1.000
_cell.length_b   1.000
_cell.length_c   1.000
_cell.angle_alpha   90.00
_cell.angle_beta   90.00
_cell.angle_gamma   90.00
#
_symmetry.space_group_name_H-M   'P 1'
#
loop_
_entity.id
_entity.type
_entity.pdbx_description
1 polymer ?
#
loop_
_entity_poly.entity_id
_entity_poly.type
_entity_poly.pdbx_seq_one_letter_code
_entity_poly.pdbx_strand_id
1 'polypeptide(L)'
;MSEDLFRSYARSFEQRREAEMSLQDFLGLCRDDPMAYASAHERLLAAIGEPKMVDTSKDARLGRVFMNRTMRFYPAFAEFYGMEETIERIVAFFRHAAQGLEERKQIIYLLGPVGGGKSSLAERLKALMEDQPIYVLKAGDELSPVFEHPLGLFDPATWGQRLEDEYGIPQRRLTGLMSPWCIKRLDEFGGDITKFRVAKMNPSRLRQVAIAKTEPGDDNNQDVSSLVGKVDIR
;
A
#
# COMPACT_ATOMS: atom_id res chain seq x y z
N MET A 1 -7.26 -34.39 8.46
CA MET A 1 -7.79 -33.01 8.37
C MET A 1 -7.08 -32.01 9.27
N SER A 2 -6.52 -32.39 10.43
CA SER A 2 -5.80 -31.44 11.31
C SER A 2 -4.38 -31.09 10.81
N GLU A 3 -3.59 -32.07 10.36
CA GLU A 3 -2.21 -31.81 9.89
C GLU A 3 -2.14 -30.90 8.66
N ASP A 4 -3.11 -31.01 7.75
CA ASP A 4 -3.18 -30.18 6.55
C ASP A 4 -3.52 -28.72 6.89
N LEU A 5 -4.40 -28.49 7.89
CA LEU A 5 -4.68 -27.16 8.41
C LEU A 5 -3.45 -26.52 9.07
N PHE A 6 -2.73 -27.27 9.92
CA PHE A 6 -1.53 -26.75 10.58
C PHE A 6 -0.38 -26.53 9.60
N ARG A 7 -0.19 -27.40 8.60
CA ARG A 7 0.79 -27.20 7.52
C ARG A 7 0.42 -26.03 6.62
N SER A 8 -0.85 -25.86 6.28
CA SER A 8 -1.32 -24.69 5.54
C SER A 8 -1.09 -23.42 6.33
N TYR A 9 -1.36 -23.42 7.64
CA TYR A 9 -1.10 -22.27 8.50
C TYR A 9 0.40 -21.95 8.59
N ALA A 10 1.25 -22.96 8.80
CA ALA A 10 2.71 -22.79 8.84
C ALA A 10 3.24 -22.25 7.49
N ARG A 11 2.75 -22.77 6.36
CA ARG A 11 3.14 -22.31 5.02
C ARG A 11 2.67 -20.89 4.74
N SER A 12 1.43 -20.54 5.12
CA SER A 12 0.94 -19.16 5.03
C SER A 12 1.71 -18.21 5.96
N PHE A 13 2.14 -18.68 7.13
CA PHE A 13 2.98 -17.92 8.04
C PHE A 13 4.40 -17.71 7.50
N GLU A 14 5.00 -18.73 6.88
CA GLU A 14 6.30 -18.63 6.21
C GLU A 14 6.26 -17.75 4.97
N GLN A 15 5.21 -17.82 4.15
CA GLN A 15 5.00 -16.90 3.03
C GLN A 15 4.79 -15.45 3.49
N ARG A 16 4.27 -15.26 4.71
CA ARG A 16 4.11 -13.94 5.35
C ARG A 16 5.33 -13.51 6.15
N ARG A 17 6.28 -14.42 6.39
CA ARG A 17 7.52 -14.14 7.12
C ARG A 17 8.38 -13.26 6.23
N GLU A 18 9.06 -12.31 6.87
CA GLU A 18 9.91 -11.33 6.20
C GLU A 18 10.94 -12.04 5.32
N ALA A 19 10.75 -11.97 4.00
CA ALA A 19 11.76 -12.42 3.07
C ALA A 19 12.79 -11.31 2.97
N GLU A 20 13.96 -11.55 3.56
CA GLU A 20 15.09 -10.64 3.49
C GLU A 20 15.89 -10.91 2.22
N MET A 21 16.33 -9.85 1.55
CA MET A 21 17.16 -9.91 0.35
C MET A 21 18.21 -8.81 0.37
N SER A 22 19.25 -8.95 -0.47
CA SER A 22 20.22 -7.87 -0.64
C SER A 22 19.57 -6.69 -1.40
N LEU A 23 20.17 -5.50 -1.27
CA LEU A 23 19.75 -4.35 -2.08
C LEU A 23 19.88 -4.64 -3.59
N GLN A 24 20.89 -5.42 -3.98
CA GLN A 24 21.10 -5.82 -5.38
C GLN A 24 19.99 -6.76 -5.88
N ASP A 25 19.59 -7.76 -5.08
CA ASP A 25 18.48 -8.65 -5.43
C ASP A 25 17.16 -7.88 -5.53
N PHE A 26 16.95 -6.89 -4.66
CA PHE A 26 15.79 -6.01 -4.74
C PHE A 26 15.78 -5.17 -6.02
N LEU A 27 16.92 -4.61 -6.45
CA LEU A 27 17.00 -3.89 -7.72
C LEU A 27 16.75 -4.83 -8.91
N GLY A 28 17.26 -6.06 -8.85
CA GLY A 28 16.93 -7.13 -9.81
C GLY A 28 15.43 -7.41 -9.86
N LEU A 29 14.78 -7.57 -8.70
CA LEU A 29 13.34 -7.78 -8.60
C LEU A 29 12.54 -6.60 -9.19
N CYS A 30 12.99 -5.36 -9.00
CA CYS A 30 12.33 -4.19 -9.60
C CYS A 30 12.27 -4.27 -11.12
N ARG A 31 13.27 -4.89 -11.78
CA ARG A 31 13.27 -5.06 -13.23
C ARG A 31 12.16 -6.00 -13.69
N ASP A 32 11.90 -7.06 -12.93
CA ASP A 32 10.98 -8.13 -13.30
C ASP A 32 9.54 -7.86 -12.82
N ASP A 33 9.40 -7.15 -11.69
CA ASP A 33 8.12 -6.87 -11.05
C ASP A 33 7.99 -5.40 -10.63
N PRO A 34 7.23 -4.58 -11.40
CA PRO A 34 6.91 -3.21 -11.02
C PRO A 34 6.19 -3.06 -9.68
N MET A 35 5.55 -4.14 -9.17
CA MET A 35 4.96 -4.15 -7.83
C MET A 35 6.01 -4.11 -6.72
N ALA A 36 7.30 -4.32 -7.01
CA ALA A 36 8.37 -4.09 -6.05
C ALA A 36 8.42 -2.63 -5.59
N TYR A 37 8.27 -1.68 -6.51
CA TYR A 37 8.30 -0.24 -6.22
C TYR A 37 6.94 0.46 -6.38
N ALA A 38 5.85 -0.30 -6.42
CA ALA A 38 4.50 0.24 -6.47
C ALA A 38 4.16 1.10 -5.24
N SER A 39 3.46 2.20 -5.51
CA SER A 39 2.89 3.09 -4.50
C SER A 39 1.70 2.43 -3.78
N ALA A 40 1.28 3.01 -2.66
CA ALA A 40 0.09 2.56 -1.92
C ALA A 40 -1.17 2.50 -2.81
N HIS A 41 -1.37 3.49 -3.70
CA HIS A 41 -2.51 3.54 -4.61
C HIS A 41 -2.48 2.38 -5.62
N GLU A 42 -1.32 2.08 -6.18
CA GLU A 42 -1.15 0.96 -7.14
C GLU A 42 -1.37 -0.39 -6.47
N ARG A 43 -0.85 -0.58 -5.25
CA ARG A 43 -1.10 -1.77 -4.43
C ARG A 43 -2.57 -1.97 -4.15
N LEU A 44 -3.27 -0.89 -3.78
CA LEU A 44 -4.70 -0.95 -3.52
C LEU A 44 -5.51 -1.26 -4.79
N LEU A 45 -5.15 -0.68 -5.94
CA LEU A 45 -5.80 -1.01 -7.22
C LEU A 45 -5.59 -2.46 -7.61
N ALA A 46 -4.37 -2.99 -7.44
CA ALA A 46 -4.08 -4.39 -7.69
C ALA A 46 -4.95 -5.30 -6.81
N ALA A 47 -5.10 -4.96 -5.53
CA ALA A 47 -5.96 -5.69 -4.58
C ALA A 47 -7.46 -5.57 -4.91
N ILE A 48 -7.92 -4.41 -5.38
CA ILE A 48 -9.31 -4.20 -5.83
C ILE A 48 -9.63 -5.04 -7.07
N GLY A 49 -8.67 -5.13 -8.00
CA GLY A 49 -8.77 -5.86 -9.24
C GLY A 49 -9.67 -5.19 -10.29
N GLU A 50 -9.91 -5.92 -11.38
CA GLU A 50 -10.66 -5.41 -12.53
C GLU A 50 -12.19 -5.48 -12.34
N PRO A 51 -12.94 -4.49 -12.84
CA PRO A 51 -14.39 -4.52 -12.79
C PRO A 51 -14.99 -5.49 -13.80
N LYS A 52 -16.12 -6.07 -13.44
CA LYS A 52 -17.04 -6.74 -14.36
C LYS A 52 -17.97 -5.69 -14.97
N MET A 53 -17.97 -5.59 -16.30
CA MET A 53 -18.92 -4.75 -17.03
C MET A 53 -20.28 -5.43 -17.05
N VAL A 54 -21.28 -4.82 -16.41
CA VAL A 54 -22.65 -5.35 -16.34
C VAL A 54 -23.58 -4.43 -17.10
N ASP A 55 -24.15 -4.94 -18.19
CA ASP A 55 -25.23 -4.31 -18.92
C ASP A 55 -26.54 -4.52 -18.15
N THR A 56 -26.98 -3.48 -17.44
CA THR A 56 -28.14 -3.57 -16.55
C THR A 56 -29.47 -3.65 -17.31
N SER A 57 -29.50 -3.34 -18.61
CA SER A 57 -30.71 -3.49 -19.44
C SER A 57 -31.16 -4.95 -19.58
N LYS A 58 -30.24 -5.90 -19.39
CA LYS A 58 -30.49 -7.35 -19.48
C LYS A 58 -31.12 -7.93 -18.21
N ASP A 59 -31.24 -7.14 -17.14
CA ASP A 59 -31.83 -7.56 -15.86
C ASP A 59 -32.93 -6.55 -15.46
N ALA A 60 -34.18 -7.01 -15.35
CA ALA A 60 -35.32 -6.14 -15.07
C ALA A 60 -35.24 -5.42 -13.70
N ARG A 61 -34.49 -5.93 -12.73
CA ARG A 61 -34.27 -5.27 -11.44
C ARG A 61 -33.14 -4.24 -11.57
N LEU A 62 -31.99 -4.62 -12.12
CA LEU A 62 -30.86 -3.71 -12.28
C LEU A 62 -31.17 -2.56 -13.25
N GLY A 63 -31.91 -2.84 -14.33
CA GLY A 63 -32.31 -1.84 -15.31
C GLY A 63 -33.18 -0.73 -14.71
N ARG A 64 -34.03 -1.06 -13.72
CA ARG A 64 -34.81 -0.06 -12.97
C ARG A 64 -33.95 0.76 -12.00
N VAL A 65 -32.96 0.13 -11.35
CA VAL A 65 -32.09 0.79 -10.36
C VAL A 65 -31.08 1.71 -11.05
N PHE A 66 -30.45 1.24 -12.12
CA PHE A 66 -29.36 1.93 -12.81
C PHE A 66 -29.78 2.54 -14.15
N MET A 67 -31.08 2.63 -14.42
CA MET A 67 -31.65 3.24 -15.63
C MET A 67 -31.05 2.66 -16.93
N ASN A 68 -30.93 1.33 -16.98
CA ASN A 68 -30.36 0.58 -18.12
C ASN A 68 -28.91 0.97 -18.50
N ARG A 69 -28.16 1.63 -17.61
CA ARG A 69 -26.74 1.98 -17.83
C ARG A 69 -25.85 0.74 -17.70
N THR A 70 -24.74 0.72 -18.45
CA THR A 70 -23.68 -0.25 -18.19
C THR A 70 -22.87 0.19 -16.97
N MET A 71 -22.73 -0.69 -15.98
CA MET A 71 -22.10 -0.40 -14.70
C MET A 71 -20.82 -1.23 -14.50
N ARG A 72 -19.87 -0.68 -13.75
CA ARG A 72 -18.63 -1.36 -13.34
C ARG A 72 -18.80 -1.98 -11.95
N PHE A 73 -18.91 -3.31 -11.90
CA PHE A 73 -19.00 -4.04 -10.64
C PHE A 73 -17.64 -4.60 -10.23
N TYR A 74 -17.12 -4.15 -9.09
CA TYR A 74 -15.85 -4.63 -8.56
C TYR A 74 -16.10 -5.81 -7.60
N PRO A 75 -15.60 -7.03 -7.89
CA PRO A 75 -15.81 -8.20 -7.02
C PRO A 75 -15.30 -7.99 -5.60
N ALA A 76 -14.24 -7.18 -5.44
CA ALA A 76 -13.73 -6.78 -4.14
C ALA A 76 -14.75 -6.04 -3.27
N PHE A 77 -15.87 -5.56 -3.82
CA PHE A 77 -16.92 -4.86 -3.08
C PHE A 77 -18.30 -5.51 -3.26
N ALA A 78 -18.35 -6.82 -3.52
CA ALA A 78 -19.61 -7.53 -3.79
C ALA A 78 -20.66 -7.46 -2.65
N GLU A 79 -20.23 -7.15 -1.43
CA GLU A 79 -21.10 -6.98 -0.25
C GLU A 79 -21.73 -5.59 -0.13
N PHE A 80 -21.32 -4.62 -0.97
CA PHE A 80 -21.76 -3.24 -0.94
C PHE A 80 -22.84 -2.96 -1.98
N TYR A 81 -24.10 -3.20 -1.62
CA TYR A 81 -25.25 -2.98 -2.50
C TYR A 81 -25.67 -1.51 -2.53
N GLY A 82 -25.91 -0.98 -3.73
CA GLY A 82 -26.37 0.41 -3.93
C GLY A 82 -25.27 1.46 -3.78
N MET A 83 -24.00 1.04 -3.63
CA MET A 83 -22.83 1.91 -3.53
C MET A 83 -21.94 1.83 -4.79
N GLU A 84 -22.41 1.22 -5.87
CA GLU A 84 -21.63 0.91 -7.07
C GLU A 84 -21.01 2.17 -7.69
N GLU A 85 -21.78 3.25 -7.81
CA GLU A 85 -21.27 4.54 -8.30
C GLU A 85 -20.25 5.17 -7.33
N THR A 86 -20.47 5.04 -6.02
CA THR A 86 -19.52 5.55 -5.01
C THR A 86 -18.20 4.79 -5.06
N ILE A 87 -18.26 3.46 -5.18
CA ILE A 87 -17.09 2.60 -5.36
C ILE A 87 -16.38 2.97 -6.65
N GLU A 88 -17.10 3.16 -7.76
CA GLU A 88 -16.50 3.57 -9.02
C GLU A 88 -15.73 4.89 -8.90
N ARG A 89 -16.28 5.88 -8.18
CA ARG A 89 -15.58 7.15 -7.90
C ARG A 89 -14.32 6.96 -7.05
N ILE A 90 -14.38 6.09 -6.04
CA ILE A 90 -13.21 5.77 -5.20
C ILE A 90 -12.12 5.07 -6.03
N VAL A 91 -12.49 4.10 -6.85
CA VAL A 91 -11.54 3.40 -7.72
C VAL A 91 -10.94 4.37 -8.75
N ALA A 92 -11.75 5.28 -9.31
CA ALA A 92 -11.27 6.32 -10.22
C ALA A 92 -10.25 7.25 -9.54
N PHE A 93 -10.53 7.68 -8.30
CA PHE A 93 -9.59 8.46 -7.49
C PHE A 93 -8.24 7.74 -7.34
N PHE A 94 -8.25 6.46 -6.95
CA PHE A 94 -7.02 5.68 -6.82
C PHE A 94 -6.31 5.47 -8.16
N ARG A 95 -7.05 5.27 -9.25
CA ARG A 95 -6.49 5.16 -10.62
C ARG A 95 -5.74 6.41 -11.02
N HIS A 96 -6.31 7.59 -10.77
CA HIS A 96 -5.64 8.87 -11.05
C HIS A 96 -4.42 9.08 -10.14
N ALA A 97 -4.55 8.78 -8.85
CA ALA A 97 -3.44 8.89 -7.90
C ALA A 97 -2.26 7.95 -8.26
N ALA A 98 -2.55 6.73 -8.72
CA ALA A 98 -1.56 5.76 -9.19
C ALA A 98 -0.81 6.24 -10.44
N GLN A 99 -1.46 7.05 -11.29
CA GLN A 99 -0.84 7.68 -12.47
C GLN A 99 0.02 8.90 -12.10
N GLY A 100 0.05 9.30 -10.82
CA GLY A 100 0.79 10.47 -10.34
C GLY A 100 0.08 11.80 -10.58
N LEU A 101 -1.25 11.77 -10.80
CA LEU A 101 -2.08 12.98 -10.89
C LEU A 101 -2.30 13.62 -9.51
N GLU A 102 -3.02 14.75 -9.48
CA GLU A 102 -3.20 15.59 -8.29
C GLU A 102 -3.84 14.84 -7.11
N GLU A 103 -4.68 13.84 -7.39
CA GLU A 103 -5.33 12.97 -6.39
C GLU A 103 -4.31 12.30 -5.45
N ARG A 104 -3.06 12.09 -5.88
CA ARG A 104 -1.97 11.55 -5.04
C ARG A 104 -1.71 12.40 -3.79
N LYS A 105 -2.01 13.71 -3.84
CA LYS A 105 -1.79 14.66 -2.74
C LYS A 105 -3.07 14.97 -1.95
N GLN A 106 -4.19 14.34 -2.30
CA GLN A 106 -5.51 14.63 -1.73
C GLN A 106 -5.92 13.57 -0.71
N ILE A 107 -6.89 13.93 0.13
CA ILE A 107 -7.49 13.05 1.14
C ILE A 107 -8.90 12.68 0.70
N ILE A 108 -9.25 11.38 0.80
CA ILE A 108 -10.63 10.93 0.58
C ILE A 108 -11.44 11.21 1.84
N TYR A 109 -12.49 12.03 1.69
CA TYR A 109 -13.45 12.31 2.76
C TYR A 109 -14.79 11.63 2.47
N LEU A 110 -15.16 10.64 3.29
CA LEU A 110 -16.44 9.93 3.18
C LEU A 110 -17.50 10.66 4.01
N LEU A 111 -18.38 11.41 3.35
CA LEU A 111 -19.49 12.14 3.98
C LEU A 111 -20.84 11.46 3.67
N GLY A 112 -21.72 11.39 4.67
CA GLY A 112 -23.06 10.83 4.50
C GLY A 112 -23.78 10.52 5.83
N PRO A 113 -25.06 10.13 5.79
CA PRO A 113 -25.87 9.87 6.98
C PRO A 113 -25.34 8.70 7.82
N VAL A 114 -25.75 8.64 9.08
CA VAL A 114 -25.46 7.50 9.97
C VAL A 114 -26.02 6.22 9.33
N GLY A 115 -25.26 5.12 9.40
CA GLY A 115 -25.64 3.84 8.79
C GLY A 115 -25.36 3.72 7.28
N GLY A 116 -24.89 4.76 6.60
CA GLY A 116 -24.61 4.73 5.15
C GLY A 116 -23.36 3.93 4.71
N GLY A 117 -22.90 2.95 5.49
CA GLY A 117 -21.79 2.07 5.10
C GLY A 117 -20.38 2.69 5.05
N LYS A 118 -20.21 3.96 5.44
CA LYS A 118 -18.92 4.69 5.36
C LYS A 118 -17.77 3.96 6.05
N SER A 119 -17.98 3.56 7.30
CA SER A 119 -16.97 2.83 8.08
C SER A 119 -16.70 1.45 7.50
N SER A 120 -17.74 0.75 7.02
CA SER A 120 -17.59 -0.55 6.37
C SER A 120 -16.73 -0.45 5.10
N LEU A 121 -16.93 0.60 4.31
CA LEU A 121 -16.15 0.85 3.10
C LEU A 121 -14.68 1.15 3.44
N ALA A 122 -14.45 1.98 4.46
CA ALA A 122 -13.10 2.26 4.94
C ALA A 122 -12.39 0.98 5.45
N GLU A 123 -13.09 0.14 6.22
CA GLU A 123 -12.54 -1.14 6.69
C GLU A 123 -12.26 -2.11 5.54
N ARG A 124 -13.10 -2.12 4.50
CA ARG A 124 -12.86 -2.92 3.31
C ARG A 124 -11.60 -2.46 2.57
N LEU A 125 -11.42 -1.16 2.37
CA LEU A 125 -10.20 -0.60 1.77
C LEU A 125 -8.95 -0.96 2.58
N LYS A 126 -9.01 -0.84 3.91
CA LYS A 126 -7.88 -1.24 4.77
C LYS A 126 -7.60 -2.74 4.69
N ALA A 127 -8.62 -3.59 4.55
CA ALA A 127 -8.42 -5.03 4.37
C ALA A 127 -7.75 -5.34 3.01
N LEU A 128 -8.13 -4.63 1.94
CA LEU A 128 -7.49 -4.77 0.62
C LEU A 128 -6.03 -4.29 0.63
N MET A 129 -5.69 -3.29 1.46
CA MET A 129 -4.30 -2.85 1.65
C MET A 129 -3.38 -3.94 2.24
N GLU A 130 -3.92 -5.01 2.85
CA GLU A 130 -3.14 -6.13 3.41
C GLU A 130 -2.77 -7.19 2.35
N ASP A 131 -3.30 -7.09 1.12
CA ASP A 131 -3.14 -8.11 0.07
C ASP A 131 -1.77 -8.07 -0.61
N GLN A 132 -1.23 -6.86 -0.80
CA GLN A 132 0.02 -6.65 -1.51
C GLN A 132 1.16 -6.33 -0.53
N PRO A 133 2.33 -7.00 -0.64
CA PRO A 133 3.47 -6.75 0.23
C PRO A 133 4.07 -5.36 -0.02
N ILE A 134 4.92 -4.88 0.89
CA ILE A 134 5.79 -3.72 0.73
C ILE A 134 7.26 -4.17 0.89
N TYR A 135 8.17 -3.37 0.37
CA TYR A 135 9.61 -3.59 0.52
C TYR A 135 10.18 -2.42 1.32
N VAL A 136 10.88 -2.74 2.40
CA VAL A 136 11.38 -1.75 3.36
C VAL A 136 12.87 -1.92 3.59
N LEU A 137 13.53 -0.81 3.90
CA LEU A 137 14.94 -0.80 4.22
C LEU A 137 15.22 -1.42 5.59
N LYS A 138 16.29 -2.21 5.69
CA LYS A 138 16.75 -2.89 6.89
C LYS A 138 18.27 -2.71 7.06
N ALA A 139 18.73 -2.50 8.29
CA ALA A 139 20.14 -2.34 8.64
C ALA A 139 20.48 -3.24 9.84
N GLY A 140 21.24 -4.31 9.61
CA GLY A 140 21.44 -5.36 10.62
C GLY A 140 20.11 -6.01 10.97
N ASP A 141 19.76 -6.08 12.25
CA ASP A 141 18.48 -6.63 12.73
C ASP A 141 17.34 -5.60 12.79
N GLU A 142 17.61 -4.33 12.45
CA GLU A 142 16.63 -3.25 12.55
C GLU A 142 15.99 -2.91 11.21
N LEU A 143 14.66 -2.86 11.20
CA LEU A 143 13.88 -2.28 10.11
C LEU A 143 13.83 -0.76 10.25
N SER A 144 13.73 -0.06 9.12
CA SER A 144 13.44 1.37 9.13
C SER A 144 12.16 1.65 9.93
N PRO A 145 12.17 2.54 10.94
CA PRO A 145 11.02 2.81 11.80
C PRO A 145 9.84 3.43 11.04
N VAL A 146 10.11 4.08 9.91
CA VAL A 146 9.10 4.67 9.02
C VAL A 146 8.77 3.78 7.80
N PHE A 147 9.20 2.52 7.82
CA PHE A 147 9.05 1.58 6.69
C PHE A 147 9.52 2.18 5.35
N GLU A 148 10.68 2.86 5.38
CA GLU A 148 11.22 3.58 4.24
C GLU A 148 11.49 2.65 3.06
N HIS A 149 11.11 3.10 1.87
CA HIS A 149 11.30 2.35 0.64
C HIS A 149 12.80 2.32 0.24
N PRO A 150 13.38 1.19 -0.19
CA PRO A 150 14.82 1.10 -0.48
C PRO A 150 15.31 2.07 -1.56
N LEU A 151 14.43 2.47 -2.49
CA LEU A 151 14.76 3.48 -3.50
C LEU A 151 15.02 4.88 -2.93
N GLY A 152 14.69 5.13 -1.66
CA GLY A 152 15.02 6.39 -0.97
C GLY A 152 16.53 6.64 -0.83
N LEU A 153 17.35 5.58 -0.91
CA LEU A 153 18.82 5.66 -0.89
C LEU A 153 19.43 6.36 -2.12
N PHE A 154 18.68 6.45 -3.22
CA PHE A 154 19.19 6.92 -4.50
C PHE A 154 18.70 8.35 -4.79
N ASP A 155 19.64 9.29 -4.79
CA ASP A 155 19.41 10.65 -5.28
C ASP A 155 18.95 10.63 -6.77
N PRO A 156 17.78 11.22 -7.10
CA PRO A 156 17.24 11.19 -8.46
C PRO A 156 18.15 11.86 -9.50
N ALA A 157 18.83 12.95 -9.13
CA ALA A 157 19.69 13.69 -10.05
C ALA A 157 20.98 12.92 -10.40
N THR A 158 21.51 12.16 -9.44
CA THR A 158 22.76 11.42 -9.58
C THR A 158 22.56 10.04 -10.18
N TRP A 159 21.54 9.31 -9.71
CA TRP A 159 21.37 7.87 -10.01
C TRP A 159 20.17 7.55 -10.89
N GLY A 160 19.28 8.52 -11.11
CA GLY A 160 18.00 8.29 -11.79
C GLY A 160 18.13 7.67 -13.17
N GLN A 161 18.95 8.27 -14.03
CA GLN A 161 19.17 7.77 -15.39
C GLN A 161 19.71 6.34 -15.39
N ARG A 162 20.68 6.06 -14.51
CA ARG A 162 21.32 4.74 -14.41
C ARG A 162 20.35 3.66 -13.94
N LEU A 163 19.49 3.97 -12.96
CA LEU A 163 18.48 3.03 -12.47
C LEU A 163 17.39 2.76 -13.52
N GLU A 164 17.05 3.77 -14.31
CA GLU A 164 16.12 3.61 -15.43
C GLU A 164 16.72 2.72 -16.53
N ASP A 165 17.98 2.96 -16.92
CA ASP A 165 18.66 2.19 -17.96
C ASP A 165 18.96 0.73 -17.54
N GLU A 166 19.43 0.52 -16.30
CA GLU A 166 19.85 -0.81 -15.83
C GLU A 166 18.68 -1.64 -15.29
N TYR A 167 17.70 -1.03 -14.62
CA TYR A 167 16.65 -1.75 -13.90
C TYR A 167 15.24 -1.39 -14.35
N GLY A 168 15.07 -0.48 -15.31
CA GLY A 168 13.75 -0.06 -15.79
C GLY A 168 12.96 0.75 -14.76
N ILE A 169 13.61 1.26 -13.71
CA ILE A 169 12.96 2.00 -12.62
C ILE A 169 12.81 3.46 -13.05
N PRO A 170 11.57 3.98 -13.24
CA PRO A 170 11.39 5.35 -13.70
C PRO A 170 11.89 6.35 -12.66
N GLN A 171 12.57 7.42 -13.09
CA GLN A 171 13.13 8.44 -12.20
C GLN A 171 12.11 9.04 -11.22
N ARG A 172 10.84 9.17 -11.65
CA ARG A 172 9.72 9.64 -10.81
C ARG A 172 9.43 8.78 -9.57
N ARG A 173 9.99 7.56 -9.49
CA ARG A 173 9.88 6.66 -8.34
C ARG A 173 10.90 6.97 -7.26
N LEU A 174 11.96 7.70 -7.60
CA LEU A 174 13.01 8.08 -6.67
C LEU A 174 12.55 9.34 -5.95
N THR A 175 12.41 9.25 -4.62
CA THR A 175 12.09 10.41 -3.80
C THR A 175 13.35 11.18 -3.42
N GLY A 176 14.50 10.51 -3.29
CA GLY A 176 15.75 11.09 -2.79
C GLY A 176 15.71 11.53 -1.33
N LEU A 177 14.66 11.15 -0.59
CA LEU A 177 14.43 11.57 0.79
C LEU A 177 14.75 10.42 1.74
N MET A 178 15.97 10.44 2.28
CA MET A 178 16.38 9.54 3.37
C MET A 178 15.90 10.09 4.71
N SER A 179 15.29 9.25 5.54
CA SER A 179 14.95 9.57 6.93
C SER A 179 16.20 9.77 7.79
N PRO A 180 16.09 10.45 8.96
CA PRO A 180 17.20 10.57 9.90
C PRO A 180 17.80 9.22 10.33
N TRP A 181 16.97 8.17 10.43
CA TRP A 181 17.44 6.81 10.70
C TRP A 181 18.31 6.29 9.57
N CYS A 182 17.87 6.44 8.31
CA CYS A 182 18.63 6.01 7.15
C CYS A 182 19.96 6.74 7.02
N ILE A 183 19.98 8.06 7.21
CA ILE A 183 21.21 8.88 7.17
C ILE A 183 22.20 8.40 8.25
N LYS A 184 21.73 8.23 9.49
CA LYS A 184 22.59 7.74 10.59
C LYS A 184 23.21 6.38 10.26
N ARG A 185 22.42 5.44 9.71
CA ARG A 185 22.91 4.10 9.31
C ARG A 185 23.89 4.17 8.15
N LEU A 186 23.66 5.06 7.19
CA LEU A 186 24.57 5.28 6.06
C LEU A 186 25.94 5.78 6.54
N ASP A 187 25.97 6.70 7.51
CA ASP A 187 27.20 7.20 8.13
C ASP A 187 27.95 6.09 8.88
N GLU A 188 27.25 5.29 9.68
CA GLU A 188 27.81 4.11 10.38
C GLU A 188 28.37 3.06 9.41
N PHE A 189 27.77 2.96 8.22
CA PHE A 189 28.23 2.09 7.16
C PHE A 189 29.39 2.66 6.34
N GLY A 190 29.76 3.92 6.56
CA GLY A 190 30.81 4.62 5.80
C GLY A 190 30.39 4.91 4.36
N GLY A 191 29.10 5.13 4.12
CA GLY A 191 28.53 5.34 2.79
C GLY A 191 28.28 4.06 1.98
N ASP A 192 28.57 2.89 2.55
CA ASP A 192 28.39 1.61 1.86
C ASP A 192 26.92 1.13 1.93
N ILE A 193 26.16 1.46 0.89
CA ILE A 193 24.75 1.06 0.80
C ILE A 193 24.55 -0.47 0.68
N THR A 194 25.59 -1.25 0.35
CA THR A 194 25.48 -2.72 0.23
C THR A 194 25.30 -3.41 1.58
N LYS A 195 25.58 -2.70 2.67
CA LYS A 195 25.29 -3.15 4.04
C LYS A 195 23.81 -3.07 4.41
N PHE A 196 23.01 -2.32 3.65
CA PHE A 196 21.57 -2.39 3.78
C PHE A 196 21.02 -3.67 3.17
N ARG A 197 19.94 -4.14 3.80
CA ARG A 197 19.11 -5.26 3.37
C ARG A 197 17.72 -4.73 3.05
N VAL A 198 16.94 -5.52 2.31
CA VAL A 198 15.55 -5.21 2.02
C VAL A 198 14.68 -6.31 2.61
N ALA A 199 13.71 -5.93 3.42
CA ALA A 199 12.73 -6.85 3.98
C ALA A 199 11.42 -6.71 3.21
N LYS A 200 10.89 -7.83 2.70
CA LYS A 200 9.52 -7.92 2.19
C LYS A 200 8.57 -8.10 3.36
N MET A 201 7.65 -7.16 3.56
CA MET A 201 6.67 -7.18 4.65
C MET A 201 5.26 -7.14 4.10
N ASN A 202 4.31 -7.78 4.77
CA ASN A 202 2.89 -7.58 4.45
C ASN A 202 2.33 -6.48 5.36
N PRO A 203 1.62 -5.47 4.80
CA PRO A 203 0.86 -4.54 5.60
C PRO A 203 -0.10 -5.26 6.53
N SER A 204 -0.33 -4.69 7.71
CA SER A 204 -1.19 -5.29 8.71
C SER A 204 -1.87 -4.24 9.56
N ARG A 205 -3.20 -4.26 9.56
CA ARG A 205 -4.04 -3.45 10.45
C ARG A 205 -3.83 -3.84 11.91
N LEU A 206 -3.76 -5.14 12.19
CA LEU A 206 -3.61 -5.67 13.55
C LEU A 206 -2.27 -5.29 14.16
N ARG A 207 -1.19 -5.34 13.37
CA ARG A 207 0.16 -4.99 13.82
C ARG A 207 0.54 -3.53 13.56
N GLN A 208 -0.38 -2.74 13.02
CA GLN A 208 -0.16 -1.34 12.60
C GLN A 208 1.04 -1.15 11.67
N VAL A 209 1.29 -2.13 10.78
CA VAL A 209 2.35 -2.07 9.77
C VAL A 209 1.77 -1.45 8.50
N ALA A 210 2.27 -0.27 8.13
CA ALA A 210 1.85 0.52 6.96
C ALA A 210 0.35 0.93 6.89
N ILE A 211 -0.48 0.47 7.84
CA ILE A 211 -1.89 0.82 7.97
C ILE A 211 -2.15 1.24 9.41
N ALA A 212 -2.46 2.52 9.60
CA ALA A 212 -2.82 3.08 10.89
C ALA A 212 -4.32 3.46 10.93
N LYS A 213 -4.92 3.32 12.11
CA LYS A 213 -6.26 3.84 12.42
C LYS A 213 -6.15 4.66 13.70
N THR A 214 -6.51 5.93 13.59
CA THR A 214 -6.67 6.79 14.75
C THR A 214 -8.16 6.96 14.99
N GLU A 215 -8.62 6.62 16.19
CA GLU A 215 -9.98 6.90 16.58
C GLU A 215 -10.09 8.38 16.98
N PRO A 216 -11.21 9.05 16.67
CA PRO A 216 -11.41 10.43 17.10
C PRO A 216 -11.39 10.46 18.64
N GLY A 217 -10.37 11.11 19.18
CA GLY A 217 -10.25 11.44 20.59
C GLY A 217 -10.78 12.85 20.84
N ASP A 218 -11.13 13.15 22.08
CA ASP A 218 -11.36 14.53 22.53
C ASP A 218 -10.03 15.29 22.47
N ASP A 219 -10.03 16.57 22.05
CA ASP A 219 -8.82 17.38 21.81
C ASP A 219 -7.89 17.42 23.06
N ASN A 220 -8.48 17.25 24.25
CA ASN A 220 -7.76 17.25 25.52
C ASN A 220 -7.06 15.93 25.88
N ASN A 221 -7.43 14.82 25.25
CA ASN A 221 -6.96 13.47 25.59
C ASN A 221 -6.34 12.70 24.42
N GLN A 222 -6.27 13.30 23.23
CA GLN A 222 -5.70 12.64 22.07
C GLN A 222 -4.17 12.71 22.10
N ASP A 223 -3.53 11.56 22.30
CA ASP A 223 -2.08 11.44 22.18
C ASP A 223 -1.68 11.60 20.70
N VAL A 224 -1.27 12.83 20.32
CA VAL A 224 -0.89 13.22 18.94
C VAL A 224 0.23 12.34 18.39
N SER A 225 1.03 11.73 19.26
CA SER A 225 2.08 10.80 18.85
C SER A 225 1.56 9.54 18.14
N SER A 226 0.27 9.23 18.26
CA SER A 226 -0.38 8.21 17.43
C SER A 226 -0.39 8.56 15.94
N LEU A 227 -0.27 9.84 15.59
CA LEU A 227 -0.22 10.35 14.22
C LEU A 227 1.19 10.70 13.76
N VAL A 228 2.03 11.24 14.66
CA VAL A 228 3.38 11.73 14.31
C VAL A 228 4.53 10.81 14.76
N GLY A 229 4.21 9.70 15.42
CA GLY A 229 5.18 8.82 16.07
C GLY A 229 5.65 9.36 17.43
N LYS A 230 6.17 8.47 18.29
CA LYS A 230 6.92 8.86 19.49
C LYS A 230 8.41 8.77 19.21
N VAL A 231 9.17 9.72 19.72
CA VAL A 231 10.63 9.57 19.83
C VAL A 231 10.86 8.46 20.87
N ASP A 232 11.43 7.33 20.45
CA ASP A 232 11.88 6.30 21.38
C ASP A 232 13.22 6.76 21.96
N ILE A 233 13.21 7.21 23.23
CA ILE A 233 14.39 7.77 23.92
C ILE A 233 15.13 6.66 24.70
N ARG A 234 15.15 5.44 24.17
CA ARG A 234 15.87 4.31 24.78
C ARG A 234 17.26 4.14 24.21
#